data_AF-A0A538PRZ0-F1
#
_entry.id   AF-A0A538PRZ0-F1
#
_cell.length_a   1.000
_cell.length_b   1.000
_cell.length_c   1.000
_cell.angle_alpha   90.00
_cell.angle_beta   90.00
_cell.angle_gamma   90.00
#
_symmetry.space_group_name_H-M   'P 1'
#
loop_
_entity.id
_entity.type
_entity.pdbx_description
1 polymer ?
#
loop_
_entity_poly.entity_id
_entity_poly.type
_entity_poly.pdbx_seq_one_letter_code
_entity_poly.pdbx_strand_id
1 'polypeptide(L)'
;MAFPVCDTANKTCVQCLEGMTMACGGTTPVCKNSKCTACTQHADCTRSNACLSDGSCVADDMQVAYVDSITGTDNMTCFKSAPCTRITKALATKRPYVKLKGDFDEAVTINDQNVTLLADPGATLARNQTGPILQITATGTNTAMVEIDDLQITGTSGRDNTGISVPVNGNVTLSLKRAKISGNQVVGINFSGGSLTISKSEIYSNQGGGVSIGASMTFDITNSFIYRNGSSNAMVGGVALPLLAGSTSRFEFNTVVDNQIQNSTTLSGGVTCDKAGFTAPNNIIARNLVNNDPNKMTSNTLGLCAYPTSTVSPTVTALKFSSPDTALYNYHITAGSSAINQATTPSTITVDFDNDPRPKSASDQGADQYKP
;
A
#
# COMPACT_ATOMS: atom_id res chain seq x y z
N MET A 1 -15.32 7.11 -24.46
CA MET A 1 -15.51 8.48 -24.98
C MET A 1 -16.85 8.98 -24.47
N ALA A 2 -16.89 10.15 -23.83
CA ALA A 2 -18.14 10.77 -23.38
C ALA A 2 -18.86 11.41 -24.58
N PHE A 3 -20.18 11.23 -24.68
CA PHE A 3 -21.00 11.90 -25.69
C PHE A 3 -21.50 13.23 -25.11
N PRO A 4 -21.36 14.36 -25.83
CA PRO A 4 -21.85 15.64 -25.35
C PRO A 4 -23.37 15.60 -25.17
N VAL A 5 -23.83 16.11 -24.03
CA VAL A 5 -25.25 16.21 -23.64
C VAL A 5 -25.69 17.67 -23.78
N CYS A 6 -26.92 17.87 -24.25
CA CYS A 6 -27.52 19.20 -24.31
C CYS A 6 -28.17 19.53 -22.95
N ASP A 7 -27.63 20.53 -22.25
CA ASP A 7 -28.29 21.17 -21.11
C ASP A 7 -29.34 22.13 -21.66
N THR A 8 -30.60 21.70 -21.66
CA THR A 8 -31.71 22.48 -22.20
C THR A 8 -32.12 23.65 -21.29
N ALA A 9 -31.77 23.61 -20.00
CA ALA A 9 -32.05 24.69 -19.06
C ALA A 9 -31.12 25.89 -19.31
N ASN A 10 -29.83 25.61 -19.50
CA ASN A 10 -28.83 26.65 -19.76
C ASN A 10 -28.55 26.87 -21.25
N LYS A 11 -29.13 26.04 -22.13
CA LYS A 11 -28.93 26.04 -23.59
C LYS A 11 -27.46 25.89 -23.98
N THR A 12 -26.74 25.01 -23.28
CA THR A 12 -25.31 24.75 -23.49
C THR A 12 -25.04 23.25 -23.72
N CYS A 13 -23.95 22.94 -24.41
CA CYS A 13 -23.46 21.56 -24.50
C CYS A 13 -22.51 21.30 -23.34
N VAL A 14 -22.76 20.22 -22.60
CA VAL A 14 -21.94 19.77 -21.47
C VAL A 14 -21.47 18.34 -21.70
N GLN A 15 -20.49 17.86 -20.93
CA GLN A 15 -20.05 16.47 -21.06
C GLN A 15 -21.07 15.50 -20.45
N CYS A 16 -21.82 15.96 -19.46
CA CYS A 16 -22.80 15.17 -18.75
C CYS A 16 -23.76 16.08 -17.98
N LEU A 17 -24.90 15.54 -17.58
CA LEU A 17 -25.82 16.14 -16.61
C LEU A 17 -25.88 15.27 -15.36
N GLU A 18 -26.22 15.87 -14.22
CA GLU A 18 -26.37 15.12 -12.97
C GLU A 18 -27.39 13.99 -13.13
N GLY A 19 -27.05 12.79 -12.67
CA GLY A 19 -27.86 11.59 -12.86
C GLY A 19 -27.70 10.90 -14.23
N MET A 20 -27.04 11.51 -15.23
CA MET A 20 -26.75 10.86 -16.52
C MET A 20 -25.44 10.06 -16.47
N THR A 21 -25.43 8.99 -15.68
CA THR A 21 -24.24 8.15 -15.47
C THR A 21 -23.72 7.48 -16.75
N MET A 22 -24.56 7.30 -17.78
CA MET A 22 -24.15 6.75 -19.07
C MET A 22 -23.42 7.76 -19.98
N ALA A 23 -23.47 9.06 -19.67
CA ALA A 23 -22.74 10.08 -20.44
C ALA A 23 -21.23 10.04 -20.17
N CYS A 24 -20.85 9.56 -18.98
CA CYS A 24 -19.48 9.42 -18.52
C CYS A 24 -19.03 7.95 -18.54
N GLY A 25 -17.73 7.70 -18.68
CA GLY A 25 -17.21 6.33 -18.78
C GLY A 25 -15.69 6.26 -18.73
N GLY A 26 -15.16 5.03 -18.79
CA GLY A 26 -13.74 4.78 -18.59
C GLY A 26 -13.28 5.23 -17.21
N THR A 27 -12.11 5.88 -17.14
CA THR A 27 -11.51 6.44 -15.91
C THR A 27 -12.14 7.75 -15.45
N THR A 28 -13.21 8.21 -16.12
CA THR A 28 -13.97 9.40 -15.74
C THR A 28 -15.48 9.10 -15.74
N PRO A 29 -15.98 8.26 -14.83
CA PRO A 29 -17.37 7.80 -14.84
C PRO A 29 -18.35 8.73 -14.10
N VAL A 30 -17.85 9.72 -13.36
CA VAL A 30 -18.66 10.57 -12.47
C VAL A 30 -18.95 11.90 -13.14
N CYS A 31 -20.23 12.29 -13.20
CA CYS A 31 -20.61 13.63 -13.64
C CYS A 31 -20.56 14.61 -12.46
N LYS A 32 -19.65 15.58 -12.50
CA LYS A 32 -19.54 16.65 -11.51
C LYS A 32 -19.36 18.00 -12.20
N ASN A 33 -20.21 18.97 -11.87
CA ASN A 33 -20.22 20.30 -12.51
C ASN A 33 -20.24 20.21 -14.05
N SER A 34 -21.09 19.32 -14.56
CA SER A 34 -21.29 19.06 -15.98
C SER A 34 -20.03 18.59 -16.75
N LYS A 35 -19.03 18.06 -16.02
CA LYS A 35 -17.80 17.44 -16.53
C LYS A 35 -17.68 16.01 -16.04
N CYS A 36 -17.15 15.14 -16.89
CA CYS A 36 -16.80 13.78 -16.49
C CYS A 36 -15.49 13.81 -15.70
N THR A 37 -15.50 13.20 -14.53
CA THR A 37 -14.40 13.16 -13.56
C THR A 37 -14.20 11.74 -13.06
N ALA A 38 -12.98 11.43 -12.62
CA ALA A 38 -12.68 10.19 -11.93
C ALA A 38 -13.49 10.08 -10.64
N CYS A 39 -13.88 8.87 -10.27
CA CYS A 39 -14.38 8.64 -8.91
C CYS A 39 -13.24 8.82 -7.90
N THR A 40 -13.60 9.36 -6.75
CA THR A 40 -12.67 9.64 -5.64
C THR A 40 -13.08 8.92 -4.36
N GLN A 41 -14.33 8.50 -4.29
CA GLN A 41 -14.90 7.71 -3.21
C GLN A 41 -15.86 6.68 -3.79
N HIS A 42 -16.05 5.57 -3.09
CA HIS A 42 -16.92 4.49 -3.57
C HIS A 42 -18.37 4.94 -3.83
N ALA A 43 -18.87 5.90 -3.04
CA ALA A 43 -20.21 6.47 -3.18
C ALA A 43 -20.42 7.23 -4.51
N ASP A 44 -19.34 7.69 -5.17
CA ASP A 44 -19.46 8.34 -6.48
C ASP A 44 -19.96 7.33 -7.55
N CYS A 45 -19.74 6.04 -7.32
CA CYS A 45 -20.17 4.96 -8.19
C CYS A 45 -21.57 4.48 -7.80
N THR A 46 -22.60 5.25 -8.11
CA THR A 46 -23.98 5.02 -7.63
C THR A 46 -24.50 3.58 -7.84
N ARG A 47 -24.15 2.93 -8.96
CA ARG A 47 -24.54 1.54 -9.25
C ARG A 47 -23.85 0.54 -8.33
N SER A 48 -22.53 0.42 -8.43
CA SER A 48 -21.74 -0.60 -7.72
C SER A 48 -21.25 -0.20 -6.33
N ASN A 49 -21.34 1.08 -5.96
CA ASN A 49 -20.70 1.63 -4.76
C ASN A 49 -19.23 1.17 -4.63
N ALA A 50 -18.50 1.15 -5.76
CA ALA A 50 -17.16 0.60 -5.87
C ALA A 50 -16.33 1.40 -6.89
N CYS A 51 -15.66 2.42 -6.39
CA CYS A 51 -14.60 3.14 -7.09
C CYS A 51 -13.29 2.33 -7.10
N LEU A 52 -12.62 2.29 -8.25
CA LEU A 52 -11.33 1.64 -8.47
C LEU A 52 -10.19 2.66 -8.42
N SER A 53 -8.98 2.20 -8.11
CA SER A 53 -7.79 3.07 -8.02
C SER A 53 -7.40 3.81 -9.30
N ASP A 54 -7.91 3.41 -10.47
CA ASP A 54 -7.71 4.14 -11.73
C ASP A 54 -8.73 5.27 -11.95
N GLY A 55 -9.65 5.48 -11.00
CA GLY A 55 -10.71 6.47 -11.07
C GLY A 55 -11.97 5.98 -11.80
N SER A 56 -11.99 4.74 -12.27
CA SER A 56 -13.20 4.14 -12.86
C SER A 56 -14.11 3.51 -11.80
N CYS A 57 -15.38 3.29 -12.17
CA CYS A 57 -16.35 2.60 -11.33
C CYS A 57 -16.48 1.15 -11.81
N VAL A 58 -16.67 0.21 -10.89
CA VAL A 58 -17.12 -1.13 -11.27
C VAL A 58 -18.45 -1.01 -12.00
N ALA A 59 -18.54 -1.54 -13.21
CA ALA A 59 -19.64 -1.26 -14.13
C ALA A 59 -20.98 -1.86 -13.66
N ASP A 60 -20.93 -2.98 -12.93
CA ASP A 60 -22.10 -3.74 -12.49
C ASP A 60 -21.93 -4.22 -11.05
N ASP A 61 -22.96 -4.06 -10.21
CA ASP A 61 -22.96 -4.54 -8.83
C ASP A 61 -22.96 -6.07 -8.74
N MET A 62 -23.35 -6.77 -9.81
CA MET A 62 -23.20 -8.22 -9.90
C MET A 62 -21.73 -8.70 -9.95
N GLN A 63 -20.78 -7.80 -10.26
CA GLN A 63 -19.35 -8.11 -10.23
C GLN A 63 -18.73 -7.93 -8.84
N VAL A 64 -19.50 -7.41 -7.88
CA VAL A 64 -19.03 -7.08 -6.52
C VAL A 64 -19.69 -8.00 -5.51
N ALA A 65 -18.90 -8.62 -4.64
CA ALA A 65 -19.40 -9.22 -3.41
C ALA A 65 -19.28 -8.21 -2.27
N TYR A 66 -20.37 -7.92 -1.56
CA TYR A 66 -20.40 -6.90 -0.51
C TYR A 66 -20.27 -7.53 0.86
N VAL A 67 -19.44 -6.94 1.70
CA VAL A 67 -19.22 -7.37 3.08
C VAL A 67 -19.44 -6.18 4.01
N ASP A 68 -20.33 -6.34 4.99
CA ASP A 68 -20.56 -5.39 6.07
C ASP A 68 -20.50 -6.16 7.40
N SER A 69 -19.48 -5.88 8.20
CA SER A 69 -19.23 -6.58 9.47
C SER A 69 -20.32 -6.37 10.53
N ILE A 70 -21.15 -5.32 10.39
CA ILE A 70 -22.16 -4.94 11.38
C ILE A 70 -23.55 -5.38 10.91
N THR A 71 -23.92 -5.07 9.67
CA THR A 71 -25.29 -5.29 9.17
C THR A 71 -25.41 -6.46 8.21
N GLY A 72 -24.30 -7.10 7.82
CA GLY A 72 -24.30 -8.22 6.90
C GLY A 72 -24.87 -9.50 7.50
N THR A 73 -25.25 -10.44 6.62
CA THR A 73 -25.59 -11.81 6.97
C THR A 73 -25.05 -12.74 5.88
N ASP A 74 -24.16 -13.65 6.27
CA ASP A 74 -23.52 -14.59 5.36
C ASP A 74 -24.53 -15.38 4.51
N ASN A 75 -24.37 -15.31 3.19
CA ASN A 75 -25.20 -15.99 2.21
C ASN A 75 -24.37 -16.37 0.97
N MET A 76 -24.98 -17.03 0.00
CA MET A 76 -24.24 -17.56 -1.17
C MET A 76 -23.88 -16.49 -2.21
N THR A 77 -24.47 -15.30 -2.16
CA THR A 77 -24.36 -14.30 -3.25
C THR A 77 -23.69 -13.00 -2.83
N CYS A 78 -23.78 -12.62 -1.55
CA CYS A 78 -23.25 -11.39 -0.97
C CYS A 78 -23.63 -10.14 -1.81
N PHE A 79 -24.90 -10.02 -2.20
CA PHE A 79 -25.39 -8.87 -2.97
C PHE A 79 -25.36 -7.57 -2.18
N LYS A 80 -25.42 -6.42 -2.86
CA LYS A 80 -25.45 -5.10 -2.22
C LYS A 80 -26.60 -4.94 -1.22
N SER A 81 -27.77 -5.51 -1.52
CA SER A 81 -28.95 -5.50 -0.66
C SER A 81 -28.93 -6.56 0.45
N ALA A 82 -28.02 -7.53 0.38
CA ALA A 82 -27.85 -8.61 1.34
C ALA A 82 -26.35 -8.93 1.48
N PRO A 83 -25.55 -7.99 2.05
CA PRO A 83 -24.10 -8.17 2.17
C PRO A 83 -23.79 -9.32 3.12
N CYS A 84 -22.66 -9.98 2.92
CA CYS A 84 -22.13 -10.97 3.85
C CYS A 84 -21.49 -10.29 5.06
N THR A 85 -21.31 -11.03 6.16
CA THR A 85 -20.60 -10.53 7.35
C THR A 85 -19.10 -10.81 7.23
N ARG A 86 -18.73 -11.88 6.51
CA ARG A 86 -17.34 -12.37 6.41
C ARG A 86 -16.74 -12.18 5.01
N ILE A 87 -15.47 -11.79 4.95
CA ILE A 87 -14.67 -11.70 3.71
C ILE A 87 -14.52 -13.08 3.10
N THR A 88 -14.26 -14.10 3.92
CA THR A 88 -14.16 -15.50 3.48
C THR A 88 -15.40 -15.99 2.72
N LYS A 89 -16.60 -15.52 3.08
CA LYS A 89 -17.84 -15.82 2.35
C LYS A 89 -17.97 -15.06 1.05
N ALA A 90 -17.60 -13.79 1.02
CA ALA A 90 -17.55 -13.02 -0.22
C ALA A 90 -16.55 -13.60 -1.23
N LEU A 91 -15.37 -14.04 -0.79
CA LEU A 91 -14.39 -14.68 -1.65
C LEU A 91 -14.92 -15.98 -2.29
N ALA A 92 -15.76 -16.73 -1.58
CA ALA A 92 -16.38 -17.95 -2.11
C ALA A 92 -17.33 -17.70 -3.29
N THR A 93 -17.81 -16.46 -3.48
CA THR A 93 -18.63 -16.09 -4.64
C THR A 93 -17.84 -16.05 -5.96
N LYS A 94 -16.50 -16.03 -5.89
CA LYS A 94 -15.58 -15.90 -7.04
C LYS A 94 -15.81 -14.66 -7.90
N ARG A 95 -16.44 -13.62 -7.33
CA ARG A 95 -16.53 -12.31 -7.97
C ARG A 95 -15.16 -11.62 -8.00
N PRO A 96 -14.88 -10.84 -9.07
CA PRO A 96 -13.60 -10.16 -9.21
C PRO A 96 -13.39 -9.04 -8.18
N TYR A 97 -14.46 -8.49 -7.60
CA TYR A 97 -14.37 -7.43 -6.60
C TYR A 97 -15.03 -7.85 -5.30
N VAL A 98 -14.40 -7.52 -4.19
CA VAL A 98 -14.98 -7.63 -2.84
C VAL A 98 -14.97 -6.25 -2.19
N LYS A 99 -16.15 -5.72 -1.87
CA LYS A 99 -16.31 -4.45 -1.17
C LYS A 99 -16.40 -4.68 0.33
N LEU A 100 -15.53 -4.03 1.09
CA LEU A 100 -15.41 -4.21 2.53
C LEU A 100 -15.87 -2.97 3.29
N LYS A 101 -16.67 -3.18 4.35
CA LYS A 101 -17.11 -2.14 5.28
C LYS A 101 -17.08 -2.63 6.74
N GLY A 102 -16.40 -1.85 7.58
CA GLY A 102 -16.26 -2.06 9.02
C GLY A 102 -15.05 -2.91 9.43
N ASP A 103 -15.11 -3.51 10.61
CA ASP A 103 -13.98 -4.18 11.26
C ASP A 103 -14.16 -5.70 11.24
N PHE A 104 -13.16 -6.40 10.72
CA PHE A 104 -13.17 -7.84 10.53
C PHE A 104 -12.14 -8.49 11.46
N ASP A 105 -12.56 -9.48 12.24
CA ASP A 105 -11.66 -10.38 12.99
C ASP A 105 -11.77 -11.79 12.41
N GLU A 106 -10.97 -12.07 11.37
CA GLU A 106 -10.90 -13.39 10.78
C GLU A 106 -9.58 -13.67 10.05
N ALA A 107 -9.26 -14.95 9.93
CA ALA A 107 -8.20 -15.42 9.04
C ALA A 107 -8.73 -15.48 7.61
N VAL A 108 -8.09 -14.75 6.69
CA VAL A 108 -8.47 -14.73 5.28
C VAL A 108 -7.43 -15.51 4.46
N THR A 109 -7.91 -16.39 3.60
CA THR A 109 -7.07 -17.07 2.61
C THR A 109 -7.63 -16.84 1.21
N ILE A 110 -6.78 -16.34 0.32
CA ILE A 110 -7.07 -16.22 -1.12
C ILE A 110 -6.22 -17.27 -1.82
N ASN A 111 -6.88 -18.29 -2.40
CA ASN A 111 -6.19 -19.37 -3.10
C ASN A 111 -6.61 -19.44 -4.56
N ASP A 112 -5.63 -19.40 -5.47
CA ASP A 112 -5.81 -19.57 -6.92
C ASP A 112 -6.92 -18.65 -7.49
N GLN A 113 -6.94 -17.39 -7.04
CA GLN A 113 -8.02 -16.45 -7.36
C GLN A 113 -7.48 -15.06 -7.67
N ASN A 114 -8.05 -14.47 -8.73
CA ASN A 114 -7.90 -13.04 -9.01
C ASN A 114 -9.01 -12.27 -8.31
N VAL A 115 -8.65 -11.27 -7.50
CA VAL A 115 -9.62 -10.46 -6.76
C VAL A 115 -9.05 -9.10 -6.38
N THR A 116 -9.88 -8.07 -6.44
CA THR A 116 -9.59 -6.74 -5.87
C THR A 116 -10.45 -6.53 -4.62
N LEU A 117 -9.80 -6.29 -3.48
CA LEU A 117 -10.43 -5.90 -2.23
C LEU A 117 -10.52 -4.38 -2.17
N LEU A 118 -11.74 -3.85 -2.05
CA LEU A 118 -12.06 -2.43 -2.03
C LEU A 118 -12.60 -2.05 -0.66
N ALA A 119 -11.78 -1.48 0.21
CA ALA A 119 -12.17 -1.15 1.57
C ALA A 119 -12.76 0.26 1.70
N ASP A 120 -13.86 0.41 2.46
CA ASP A 120 -14.27 1.74 2.91
C ASP A 120 -13.18 2.36 3.79
N PRO A 121 -13.03 3.69 3.79
CA PRO A 121 -12.05 4.35 4.65
C PRO A 121 -12.17 3.90 6.11
N GLY A 122 -11.06 3.40 6.66
CA GLY A 122 -10.99 2.93 8.04
C GLY A 122 -11.46 1.49 8.26
N ALA A 123 -11.86 0.73 7.22
CA ALA A 123 -12.14 -0.69 7.40
C ALA A 123 -10.86 -1.44 7.78
N THR A 124 -10.99 -2.34 8.76
CA THR A 124 -9.87 -3.10 9.31
C THR A 124 -10.05 -4.60 9.11
N LEU A 125 -8.96 -5.29 8.81
CA LEU A 125 -8.85 -6.74 8.89
C LEU A 125 -7.82 -7.11 9.94
N ALA A 126 -8.27 -7.80 10.98
CA ALA A 126 -7.48 -8.27 12.09
C ALA A 126 -7.68 -9.77 12.31
N ARG A 127 -6.88 -10.32 13.22
CA ARG A 127 -6.99 -11.73 13.64
C ARG A 127 -6.55 -11.90 15.08
N ASN A 128 -7.45 -12.32 15.95
CA ASN A 128 -7.19 -12.63 17.38
C ASN A 128 -6.63 -14.05 17.64
N GLN A 129 -6.27 -14.78 16.59
CA GLN A 129 -5.74 -16.15 16.66
C GLN A 129 -4.36 -16.22 16.02
N THR A 130 -3.60 -17.28 16.32
CA THR A 130 -2.27 -17.51 15.76
C THR A 130 -2.28 -17.77 14.25
N GLY A 131 -1.37 -17.11 13.55
CA GLY A 131 -1.06 -17.32 12.12
C GLY A 131 -1.26 -16.05 11.28
N PRO A 132 -1.01 -16.11 9.96
CA PRO A 132 -1.14 -14.94 9.11
C PRO A 132 -2.58 -14.40 9.11
N ILE A 133 -2.72 -13.08 9.06
CA ILE A 133 -4.05 -12.44 8.96
C ILE A 133 -4.61 -12.67 7.56
N LEU A 134 -3.82 -12.32 6.54
CA LEU A 134 -4.10 -12.59 5.15
C LEU A 134 -3.02 -13.51 4.56
N GLN A 135 -3.44 -14.68 4.10
CA GLN A 135 -2.59 -15.59 3.33
C GLN A 135 -3.04 -15.63 1.87
N ILE A 136 -2.10 -15.50 0.94
CA ILE A 136 -2.38 -15.57 -0.50
C ILE A 136 -1.52 -16.68 -1.10
N THR A 137 -2.16 -17.62 -1.78
CA THR A 137 -1.49 -18.77 -2.38
C THR A 137 -1.89 -18.96 -3.84
N ALA A 138 -0.96 -19.48 -4.62
CA ALA A 138 -1.20 -20.03 -5.95
C ALA A 138 -0.47 -21.37 -6.06
N THR A 139 -1.12 -22.39 -6.61
CA THR A 139 -0.63 -23.77 -6.64
C THR A 139 -0.35 -24.26 -8.06
N GLY A 140 0.70 -25.09 -8.22
CA GLY A 140 1.05 -25.66 -9.52
C GLY A 140 1.40 -24.57 -10.54
N THR A 141 0.66 -24.54 -11.66
CA THR A 141 0.81 -23.54 -12.74
C THR A 141 -0.17 -22.36 -12.62
N ASN A 142 -1.00 -22.33 -11.57
CA ASN A 142 -1.98 -21.26 -11.37
C ASN A 142 -1.30 -19.95 -11.01
N THR A 143 -2.00 -18.85 -11.28
CA THR A 143 -1.64 -17.50 -10.84
C THR A 143 -2.73 -16.95 -9.93
N ALA A 144 -2.36 -16.06 -9.00
CA ALA A 144 -3.30 -15.26 -8.24
C ALA A 144 -2.92 -13.77 -8.35
N MET A 145 -3.83 -12.96 -8.88
CA MET A 145 -3.68 -11.50 -8.96
C MET A 145 -4.56 -10.85 -7.90
N VAL A 146 -3.95 -10.31 -6.85
CA VAL A 146 -4.65 -9.71 -5.73
C VAL A 146 -4.31 -8.23 -5.64
N GLU A 147 -5.34 -7.39 -5.63
CA GLU A 147 -5.22 -5.96 -5.36
C GLU A 147 -5.95 -5.62 -4.06
N ILE A 148 -5.35 -4.77 -3.24
CA ILE A 148 -5.90 -4.34 -1.97
C ILE A 148 -5.81 -2.82 -1.91
N ASP A 149 -6.98 -2.20 -1.89
CA ASP A 149 -7.16 -0.76 -1.85
C ASP A 149 -7.74 -0.35 -0.50
N ASP A 150 -7.09 0.63 0.15
CA ASP A 150 -7.55 1.35 1.35
C ASP A 150 -7.71 0.50 2.64
N LEU A 151 -7.44 -0.80 2.60
CA LEU A 151 -7.61 -1.71 3.74
C LEU A 151 -6.49 -1.54 4.77
N GLN A 152 -6.87 -1.49 6.04
CA GLN A 152 -5.94 -1.67 7.15
C GLN A 152 -5.87 -3.14 7.56
N ILE A 153 -4.69 -3.75 7.51
CA ILE A 153 -4.44 -5.11 8.01
C ILE A 153 -3.63 -4.99 9.30
N THR A 154 -4.21 -5.40 10.43
CA THR A 154 -3.63 -5.13 11.75
C THR A 154 -3.71 -6.30 12.73
N GLY A 155 -2.60 -6.54 13.44
CA GLY A 155 -2.50 -7.63 14.40
C GLY A 155 -3.15 -7.30 15.75
N THR A 156 -4.07 -8.15 16.20
CA THR A 156 -4.61 -8.12 17.57
C THR A 156 -4.33 -9.45 18.28
N SER A 157 -3.89 -9.39 19.54
CA SER A 157 -3.70 -10.44 20.58
C SER A 157 -3.08 -11.83 20.28
N GLY A 158 -3.01 -12.34 19.05
CA GLY A 158 -2.50 -13.67 18.69
C GLY A 158 -0.98 -13.74 18.43
N ARG A 159 -0.34 -14.87 18.77
CA ARG A 159 1.09 -15.14 18.51
C ARG A 159 1.36 -15.44 17.04
N ASP A 160 2.53 -15.06 16.53
CA ASP A 160 3.00 -15.35 15.17
C ASP A 160 2.14 -14.75 14.04
N ASN A 161 1.47 -13.63 14.33
CA ASN A 161 0.63 -12.92 13.37
C ASN A 161 1.50 -12.12 12.39
N THR A 162 1.74 -12.69 11.22
CA THR A 162 2.20 -11.94 10.03
C THR A 162 1.00 -11.23 9.41
N GLY A 163 1.13 -9.96 9.02
CA GLY A 163 0.01 -9.23 8.40
C GLY A 163 -0.42 -9.88 7.09
N ILE A 164 0.48 -9.89 6.11
CA ILE A 164 0.29 -10.55 4.81
C ILE A 164 1.37 -11.60 4.61
N SER A 165 0.98 -12.83 4.27
CA SER A 165 1.88 -13.92 3.93
C SER A 165 1.61 -14.44 2.52
N VAL A 166 2.66 -14.44 1.69
CA VAL A 166 2.71 -15.13 0.40
C VAL A 166 3.85 -16.16 0.50
N PRO A 167 3.55 -17.46 0.56
CA PRO A 167 4.57 -18.48 0.74
C PRO A 167 5.39 -18.70 -0.55
N VAL A 168 6.50 -19.42 -0.40
CA VAL A 168 7.34 -19.85 -1.52
C VAL A 168 6.54 -20.62 -2.57
N ASN A 169 6.98 -20.55 -3.82
CA ASN A 169 6.38 -21.20 -5.00
C ASN A 169 4.96 -20.71 -5.38
N GLY A 170 4.42 -19.71 -4.69
CA GLY A 170 3.24 -19.00 -5.17
C GLY A 170 3.58 -18.17 -6.41
N ASN A 171 2.83 -18.30 -7.49
CA ASN A 171 2.87 -17.34 -8.59
C ASN A 171 1.82 -16.23 -8.34
N VAL A 172 2.12 -15.36 -7.38
CA VAL A 172 1.20 -14.31 -6.90
C VAL A 172 1.66 -12.94 -7.38
N THR A 173 0.74 -12.16 -7.93
CA THR A 173 0.92 -10.71 -8.15
C THR A 173 0.08 -9.99 -7.11
N LEU A 174 0.74 -9.36 -6.12
CA LEU A 174 0.08 -8.61 -5.06
C LEU A 174 0.31 -7.10 -5.27
N SER A 175 -0.77 -6.32 -5.30
CA SER A 175 -0.72 -4.85 -5.31
C SER A 175 -1.40 -4.27 -4.07
N LEU A 176 -0.67 -3.45 -3.33
CA LEU A 176 -1.18 -2.67 -2.20
C LEU A 176 -1.21 -1.18 -2.56
N LYS A 177 -2.38 -0.55 -2.40
CA LYS A 177 -2.57 0.88 -2.66
C LYS A 177 -3.32 1.51 -1.50
N ARG A 178 -2.75 2.57 -0.91
CA ARG A 178 -3.37 3.25 0.25
C ARG A 178 -3.67 2.31 1.42
N ALA A 179 -2.94 1.19 1.50
CA ALA A 179 -3.14 0.19 2.53
C ALA A 179 -2.33 0.55 3.79
N LYS A 180 -2.79 0.07 4.94
CA LYS A 180 -2.07 0.22 6.21
C LYS A 180 -1.77 -1.15 6.81
N ILE A 181 -0.50 -1.51 6.96
CA ILE A 181 -0.09 -2.79 7.54
C ILE A 181 0.60 -2.54 8.87
N SER A 182 -0.06 -2.88 9.99
CA SER A 182 0.38 -2.39 11.30
C SER A 182 0.13 -3.29 12.50
N GLY A 183 0.95 -3.15 13.54
CA GLY A 183 0.72 -3.84 14.81
C GLY A 183 0.85 -5.37 14.74
N ASN A 184 1.46 -5.90 13.68
CA ASN A 184 1.65 -7.35 13.52
C ASN A 184 2.83 -7.84 14.38
N GLN A 185 2.73 -9.02 14.97
CA GLN A 185 3.77 -9.54 15.88
C GLN A 185 5.01 -10.06 15.15
N VAL A 186 4.84 -10.59 13.94
CA VAL A 186 5.94 -10.97 13.05
C VAL A 186 6.21 -9.79 12.12
N VAL A 187 6.47 -10.04 10.84
CA VAL A 187 6.60 -8.98 9.85
C VAL A 187 5.23 -8.49 9.40
N GLY A 188 5.16 -7.23 8.97
CA GLY A 188 3.96 -6.72 8.31
C GLY A 188 3.65 -7.51 7.04
N ILE A 189 4.67 -7.69 6.19
CA ILE A 189 4.55 -8.42 4.92
C ILE A 189 5.68 -9.43 4.80
N ASN A 190 5.35 -10.71 4.58
CA ASN A 190 6.27 -11.76 4.17
C ASN A 190 5.90 -12.22 2.75
N PHE A 191 6.71 -11.85 1.76
CA PHE A 191 6.42 -12.08 0.36
C PHE A 191 7.47 -12.96 -0.30
N SER A 192 7.13 -14.23 -0.56
CA SER A 192 8.08 -15.23 -1.08
C SER A 192 7.67 -15.87 -2.42
N GLY A 193 6.66 -15.34 -3.11
CA GLY A 193 6.19 -15.92 -4.38
C GLY A 193 5.57 -14.90 -5.35
N GLY A 194 6.27 -14.61 -6.46
CA GLY A 194 5.80 -13.80 -7.59
C GLY A 194 6.28 -12.34 -7.56
N SER A 195 5.34 -11.39 -7.70
CA SER A 195 5.61 -9.95 -7.78
C SER A 195 4.79 -9.12 -6.78
N LEU A 196 5.44 -8.12 -6.17
CA LEU A 196 4.86 -7.26 -5.13
C LEU A 196 4.91 -5.78 -5.53
N THR A 197 3.75 -5.12 -5.58
CA THR A 197 3.64 -3.67 -5.73
C THR A 197 3.11 -3.07 -4.44
N ILE A 198 3.76 -2.03 -3.93
CA ILE A 198 3.30 -1.22 -2.79
C ILE A 198 3.37 0.24 -3.21
N SER A 199 2.25 0.94 -3.13
CA SER A 199 2.22 2.37 -3.43
C SER A 199 1.34 3.12 -2.43
N LYS A 200 1.78 4.33 -2.05
CA LYS A 200 0.99 5.23 -1.19
C LYS A 200 0.51 4.56 0.08
N SER A 201 1.30 3.65 0.64
CA SER A 201 0.89 2.79 1.74
C SER A 201 1.73 3.07 2.99
N GLU A 202 1.19 2.69 4.14
CA GLU A 202 1.89 2.78 5.42
C GLU A 202 2.15 1.40 5.99
N ILE A 203 3.40 1.08 6.31
CA ILE A 203 3.78 -0.16 7.00
C ILE A 203 4.47 0.24 8.30
N TYR A 204 3.83 -0.02 9.44
CA TYR A 204 4.35 0.51 10.70
C TYR A 204 4.07 -0.31 11.95
N SER A 205 4.93 -0.17 12.96
CA SER A 205 4.74 -0.81 14.27
C SER A 205 4.53 -2.33 14.21
N ASN A 206 5.12 -2.99 13.21
CA ASN A 206 5.13 -4.45 13.11
C ASN A 206 6.35 -5.00 13.84
N GLN A 207 6.17 -5.73 14.93
CA GLN A 207 7.22 -6.07 15.91
C GLN A 207 8.38 -6.90 15.34
N GLY A 208 8.13 -7.76 14.36
CA GLY A 208 9.13 -8.58 13.68
C GLY A 208 9.78 -7.93 12.45
N GLY A 209 9.27 -6.77 12.02
CA GLY A 209 9.78 -5.99 10.88
C GLY A 209 8.70 -5.54 9.90
N GLY A 210 9.06 -4.67 8.96
CA GLY A 210 8.11 -4.12 8.00
C GLY A 210 7.84 -5.09 6.86
N VAL A 211 8.75 -5.14 5.89
CA VAL A 211 8.60 -5.92 4.65
C VAL A 211 9.78 -6.86 4.45
N SER A 212 9.49 -8.15 4.33
CA SER A 212 10.46 -9.20 4.00
C SER A 212 10.12 -9.79 2.64
N ILE A 213 11.02 -9.66 1.68
CA ILE A 213 10.87 -10.21 0.33
C ILE A 213 11.78 -11.43 0.16
N GLY A 214 11.32 -12.48 -0.50
CA GLY A 214 12.10 -13.68 -0.80
C GLY A 214 13.11 -13.45 -1.93
N ALA A 215 14.14 -14.30 -1.96
CA ALA A 215 15.11 -14.28 -3.06
C ALA A 215 14.43 -14.61 -4.39
N SER A 216 14.79 -13.90 -5.46
CA SER A 216 14.24 -14.03 -6.83
C SER A 216 12.88 -13.35 -7.09
N MET A 217 12.32 -12.59 -6.14
CA MET A 217 11.05 -11.88 -6.37
C MET A 217 11.27 -10.54 -7.08
N THR A 218 10.25 -10.08 -7.82
CA THR A 218 10.20 -8.71 -8.33
C THR A 218 9.35 -7.83 -7.41
N PHE A 219 9.73 -6.57 -7.28
CA PHE A 219 8.95 -5.62 -6.48
C PHE A 219 8.97 -4.20 -7.05
N ASP A 220 7.95 -3.44 -6.71
CA ASP A 220 7.80 -2.02 -7.00
C ASP A 220 7.23 -1.32 -5.77
N ILE A 221 8.11 -0.72 -4.95
CA ILE A 221 7.73 -0.06 -3.70
C ILE A 221 7.99 1.43 -3.85
N THR A 222 6.92 2.22 -3.82
CA THR A 222 7.00 3.66 -4.09
C THR A 222 6.08 4.49 -3.20
N ASN A 223 6.44 5.76 -2.97
CA ASN A 223 5.61 6.73 -2.26
C ASN A 223 5.04 6.17 -0.95
N SER A 224 5.81 5.40 -0.18
CA SER A 224 5.29 4.70 0.99
C SER A 224 6.07 5.05 2.26
N PHE A 225 5.34 5.13 3.37
CA PHE A 225 5.91 5.34 4.69
C PHE A 225 6.12 3.99 5.38
N ILE A 226 7.37 3.70 5.75
CA ILE A 226 7.76 2.45 6.39
C ILE A 226 8.48 2.79 7.69
N TYR A 227 7.77 2.75 8.82
CA TYR A 227 8.29 3.32 10.04
C TYR A 227 8.03 2.53 11.30
N ARG A 228 8.94 2.64 12.27
CA ARG A 228 8.78 2.03 13.61
C ARG A 228 8.49 0.53 13.56
N ASN A 229 8.95 -0.16 12.53
CA ASN A 229 8.87 -1.61 12.46
C ASN A 229 10.08 -2.24 13.13
N GLY A 230 9.90 -3.49 13.55
CA GLY A 230 10.90 -4.27 14.22
C GLY A 230 11.01 -3.98 15.71
N SER A 231 11.99 -4.61 16.34
CA SER A 231 12.24 -4.60 17.77
C SER A 231 13.68 -5.02 18.05
N SER A 232 14.09 -5.04 19.32
CA SER A 232 15.42 -5.53 19.71
C SER A 232 15.67 -7.01 19.41
N ASN A 233 14.64 -7.76 19.01
CA ASN A 233 14.75 -9.17 18.61
C ASN A 233 14.43 -9.40 17.12
N ALA A 234 14.08 -8.34 16.37
CA ALA A 234 13.66 -8.46 14.99
C ALA A 234 14.84 -8.78 14.07
N MET A 235 14.59 -9.62 13.07
CA MET A 235 15.52 -9.93 11.98
C MET A 235 15.28 -9.06 10.74
N VAL A 236 14.16 -8.34 10.69
CA VAL A 236 13.82 -7.40 9.63
C VAL A 236 13.52 -6.07 10.29
N GLY A 237 14.14 -5.00 9.79
CA GLY A 237 13.87 -3.65 10.23
C GLY A 237 12.71 -3.06 9.43
N GLY A 238 12.98 -2.06 8.61
CA GLY A 238 12.03 -1.51 7.65
C GLY A 238 11.78 -2.48 6.50
N VAL A 239 12.82 -2.73 5.70
CA VAL A 239 12.70 -3.51 4.46
C VAL A 239 13.92 -4.41 4.23
N ALA A 240 13.68 -5.69 3.95
CA ALA A 240 14.70 -6.63 3.47
C ALA A 240 14.48 -6.97 1.99
N LEU A 241 15.47 -6.65 1.17
CA LEU A 241 15.48 -6.80 -0.29
C LEU A 241 16.61 -7.78 -0.72
N PRO A 242 16.47 -9.09 -0.51
CA PRO A 242 17.43 -10.09 -0.97
C PRO A 242 17.29 -10.29 -2.48
N LEU A 243 17.82 -9.33 -3.23
CA LEU A 243 17.80 -9.32 -4.69
C LEU A 243 18.81 -10.33 -5.27
N LEU A 244 18.37 -11.09 -6.27
CA LEU A 244 19.27 -11.89 -7.11
C LEU A 244 19.62 -11.15 -8.42
N ALA A 245 20.50 -11.71 -9.24
CA ALA A 245 20.84 -11.13 -10.54
C ALA A 245 19.63 -11.07 -11.49
N GLY A 246 19.45 -9.93 -12.17
CA GLY A 246 18.48 -9.77 -13.27
C GLY A 246 17.09 -9.24 -12.90
N SER A 247 16.82 -8.80 -11.66
CA SER A 247 15.49 -8.29 -11.26
C SER A 247 15.19 -6.88 -11.79
N THR A 248 14.01 -6.67 -12.40
CA THR A 248 13.47 -5.34 -12.78
C THR A 248 12.69 -4.70 -11.63
N SER A 249 13.28 -4.65 -10.44
CA SER A 249 12.62 -4.11 -9.24
C SER A 249 12.82 -2.59 -9.10
N ARG A 250 11.96 -1.94 -8.31
CA ARG A 250 12.04 -0.50 -8.00
C ARG A 250 11.81 -0.23 -6.51
N PHE A 251 12.65 0.63 -5.92
CA PHE A 251 12.49 1.15 -4.56
C PHE A 251 12.80 2.65 -4.55
N GLU A 252 11.77 3.49 -4.62
CA GLU A 252 11.94 4.92 -4.90
C GLU A 252 10.90 5.79 -4.19
N PHE A 253 11.29 6.99 -3.75
CA PHE A 253 10.41 7.93 -3.03
C PHE A 253 9.71 7.27 -1.83
N ASN A 254 10.44 6.47 -1.04
CA ASN A 254 9.93 5.93 0.22
C ASN A 254 10.57 6.67 1.40
N THR A 255 9.82 6.75 2.50
CA THR A 255 10.31 7.27 3.78
C THR A 255 10.43 6.11 4.76
N VAL A 256 11.66 5.67 5.04
CA VAL A 256 12.01 4.53 5.90
C VAL A 256 12.65 5.03 7.19
N VAL A 257 11.87 5.13 8.28
CA VAL A 257 12.30 5.88 9.47
C VAL A 257 11.99 5.16 10.78
N ASP A 258 12.89 5.25 11.77
CA ASP A 258 12.69 4.73 13.13
C ASP A 258 12.45 3.22 13.23
N ASN A 259 12.82 2.44 12.21
CA ASN A 259 12.72 0.99 12.26
C ASN A 259 13.91 0.40 13.02
N GLN A 260 13.73 -0.76 13.64
CA GLN A 260 14.70 -1.33 14.56
C GLN A 260 14.97 -2.82 14.29
N ILE A 261 16.22 -3.24 14.47
CA ILE A 261 16.57 -4.65 14.56
C ILE A 261 17.38 -4.98 15.82
N GLN A 262 17.55 -6.28 16.06
CA GLN A 262 18.53 -6.81 16.99
C GLN A 262 19.97 -6.39 16.65
N ASN A 263 20.90 -6.64 17.57
CA ASN A 263 22.32 -6.42 17.30
C ASN A 263 22.81 -7.35 16.17
N SER A 264 23.10 -6.79 15.00
CA SER A 264 23.56 -7.55 13.83
C SER A 264 24.51 -6.73 12.97
N THR A 265 25.43 -7.43 12.30
CA THR A 265 26.32 -6.88 11.26
C THR A 265 25.88 -7.26 9.84
N THR A 266 24.89 -8.15 9.71
CA THR A 266 24.39 -8.69 8.44
C THR A 266 22.98 -8.24 8.11
N LEU A 267 22.38 -7.41 8.96
CA LEU A 267 21.04 -6.86 8.81
C LEU A 267 21.06 -5.35 9.06
N SER A 268 20.04 -4.64 8.55
CA SER A 268 19.85 -3.20 8.77
C SER A 268 18.52 -2.90 9.46
N GLY A 269 18.52 -1.85 10.29
CA GLY A 269 17.31 -1.27 10.83
C GLY A 269 16.44 -0.66 9.73
N GLY A 270 17.02 0.00 8.74
CA GLY A 270 16.30 0.61 7.62
C GLY A 270 16.14 -0.38 6.47
N VAL A 271 17.08 -0.36 5.52
CA VAL A 271 17.03 -1.15 4.28
C VAL A 271 18.22 -2.10 4.19
N THR A 272 17.96 -3.41 4.16
CA THR A 272 18.97 -4.42 3.79
C THR A 272 18.83 -4.73 2.31
N CYS A 273 19.86 -4.41 1.52
CA CYS A 273 19.87 -4.59 0.08
C CYS A 273 21.30 -4.87 -0.40
N ASP A 274 21.60 -6.13 -0.67
CA ASP A 274 22.95 -6.58 -1.04
C ASP A 274 23.09 -6.92 -2.53
N LYS A 275 22.80 -5.93 -3.38
CA LYS A 275 22.85 -6.09 -4.83
C LYS A 275 23.60 -4.97 -5.51
N ALA A 276 24.83 -5.26 -5.91
CA ALA A 276 25.62 -4.36 -6.73
C ALA A 276 24.89 -4.01 -8.04
N GLY A 277 24.86 -2.72 -8.38
CA GLY A 277 24.21 -2.18 -9.57
C GLY A 277 22.72 -1.91 -9.41
N PHE A 278 22.06 -2.35 -8.33
CA PHE A 278 20.70 -1.91 -8.02
C PHE A 278 20.72 -0.51 -7.41
N THR A 279 19.87 0.37 -7.92
CA THR A 279 19.70 1.74 -7.41
C THR A 279 18.32 1.89 -6.76
N ALA A 280 18.30 2.55 -5.61
CA ALA A 280 17.11 2.89 -4.84
C ALA A 280 17.08 4.41 -4.60
N PRO A 281 16.74 5.21 -5.62
CA PRO A 281 16.93 6.66 -5.56
C PRO A 281 15.82 7.40 -4.81
N ASN A 282 16.08 8.68 -4.52
CA ASN A 282 15.07 9.64 -4.05
C ASN A 282 14.35 9.25 -2.75
N ASN A 283 14.91 8.37 -1.93
CA ASN A 283 14.32 7.93 -0.67
C ASN A 283 14.77 8.82 0.50
N ILE A 284 14.03 8.76 1.60
CA ILE A 284 14.53 9.15 2.93
C ILE A 284 14.69 7.88 3.75
N ILE A 285 15.89 7.60 4.26
CA ILE A 285 16.20 6.46 5.11
C ILE A 285 16.92 6.98 6.34
N ALA A 286 16.19 7.19 7.44
CA ALA A 286 16.73 7.96 8.57
C ALA A 286 16.36 7.42 9.95
N ARG A 287 17.26 7.61 10.93
CA ARG A 287 17.07 7.29 12.36
C ARG A 287 16.54 5.87 12.62
N ASN A 288 16.79 4.95 11.69
CA ASN A 288 16.61 3.54 11.95
C ASN A 288 17.69 3.08 12.94
N LEU A 289 17.50 1.94 13.60
CA LEU A 289 18.28 1.54 14.76
C LEU A 289 18.76 0.09 14.64
N VAL A 290 20.01 -0.14 15.04
CA VAL A 290 20.49 -1.48 15.38
C VAL A 290 20.77 -1.50 16.88
N ASN A 291 20.10 -2.37 17.63
CA ASN A 291 20.27 -2.44 19.09
C ASN A 291 20.07 -1.08 19.79
N ASN A 292 18.96 -0.38 19.45
CA ASN A 292 18.61 0.95 19.97
C ASN A 292 19.62 2.08 19.67
N ASP A 293 20.56 1.88 18.75
CA ASP A 293 21.54 2.89 18.37
C ASP A 293 21.38 3.25 16.89
N PRO A 294 21.03 4.51 16.55
CA PRO A 294 20.89 4.94 15.16
C PRO A 294 22.23 5.26 14.48
N ASN A 295 23.34 5.31 15.23
CA ASN A 295 24.67 5.64 14.72
C ASN A 295 25.48 4.40 14.33
N LYS A 296 24.97 3.19 14.58
CA LYS A 296 25.64 1.99 14.07
C LYS A 296 25.69 2.02 12.55
N MET A 297 26.79 1.51 12.00
CA MET A 297 27.06 1.50 10.55
C MET A 297 25.89 0.92 9.73
N THR A 298 25.23 -0.12 10.25
CA THR A 298 24.15 -0.82 9.56
C THR A 298 22.76 -0.28 9.89
N SER A 299 22.63 0.81 10.65
CA SER A 299 21.33 1.26 11.15
C SER A 299 20.37 1.64 10.03
N ASN A 300 20.81 2.44 9.07
CA ASN A 300 19.95 2.92 7.99
C ASN A 300 20.00 2.05 6.74
N THR A 301 21.18 1.62 6.32
CA THR A 301 21.35 0.79 5.13
C THR A 301 22.42 -0.27 5.36
N LEU A 302 22.32 -1.38 4.63
CA LEU A 302 23.37 -2.41 4.52
C LEU A 302 23.34 -3.04 3.12
N GLY A 303 24.54 -3.33 2.60
CA GLY A 303 24.76 -4.09 1.37
C GLY A 303 25.27 -3.23 0.21
N LEU A 304 25.30 -3.80 -0.98
CA LEU A 304 25.88 -3.20 -2.19
C LEU A 304 24.94 -2.32 -3.03
N CYS A 305 23.69 -2.13 -2.60
CA CYS A 305 22.76 -1.25 -3.31
C CYS A 305 23.17 0.22 -3.18
N ALA A 306 22.97 0.99 -4.25
CA ALA A 306 23.21 2.42 -4.24
C ALA A 306 21.92 3.20 -3.96
N TYR A 307 22.05 4.35 -3.30
CA TYR A 307 20.93 5.23 -2.96
C TYR A 307 21.12 6.64 -3.54
N PRO A 308 21.16 6.80 -4.89
CA PRO A 308 21.35 8.10 -5.50
C PRO A 308 20.33 9.10 -4.98
N THR A 309 20.80 10.32 -4.65
CA THR A 309 19.94 11.45 -4.27
C THR A 309 18.92 11.11 -3.18
N SER A 310 19.24 10.13 -2.33
CA SER A 310 18.44 9.76 -1.16
C SER A 310 19.11 10.34 0.07
N THR A 311 18.32 10.76 1.06
CA THR A 311 18.88 11.07 2.39
C THR A 311 19.08 9.77 3.16
N VAL A 312 20.31 9.52 3.60
CA VAL A 312 20.65 8.46 4.56
C VAL A 312 21.27 9.10 5.79
N SER A 313 20.59 9.04 6.94
CA SER A 313 20.99 9.84 8.12
C SER A 313 20.67 9.15 9.46
N PRO A 314 21.54 9.22 10.48
CA PRO A 314 21.21 8.73 11.82
C PRO A 314 20.19 9.63 12.56
N THR A 315 19.84 10.81 12.03
CA THR A 315 18.93 11.77 12.67
C THR A 315 17.86 12.28 11.71
N VAL A 316 16.78 12.84 12.27
CA VAL A 316 15.67 13.43 11.50
C VAL A 316 15.52 14.95 11.68
N THR A 317 16.39 15.60 12.47
CA THR A 317 16.24 17.02 12.82
C THR A 317 16.22 17.94 11.60
N ALA A 318 17.06 17.66 10.60
CA ALA A 318 17.12 18.43 9.35
C ALA A 318 15.96 18.11 8.40
N LEU A 319 15.34 16.94 8.53
CA LEU A 319 14.20 16.51 7.72
C LEU A 319 12.90 17.22 8.08
N LYS A 320 12.82 17.82 9.28
CA LYS A 320 11.67 18.64 9.72
C LYS A 320 10.34 17.92 9.51
N PHE A 321 10.25 16.68 9.98
CA PHE A 321 8.98 15.96 9.99
C PHE A 321 7.97 16.65 10.93
N SER A 322 6.69 16.54 10.58
CA SER A 322 5.59 17.18 11.31
C SER A 322 5.47 16.70 12.78
N SER A 323 5.51 15.39 13.02
CA SER A 323 5.50 14.81 14.38
C SER A 323 6.23 13.45 14.43
N PRO A 324 7.57 13.44 14.36
CA PRO A 324 8.32 12.18 14.33
C PRO A 324 8.44 11.50 15.71
N ASP A 325 8.25 12.26 16.80
CA ASP A 325 8.56 11.82 18.17
C ASP A 325 7.34 11.66 19.07
N THR A 326 6.16 12.13 18.63
CA THR A 326 4.92 12.05 19.40
C THR A 326 3.85 11.33 18.60
N ALA A 327 3.22 10.32 19.20
CA ALA A 327 2.06 9.66 18.61
C ALA A 327 0.86 10.64 18.57
N LEU A 328 0.08 10.76 17.49
CA LEU A 328 0.12 10.05 16.21
C LEU A 328 1.31 10.50 15.36
N TYR A 329 2.19 9.55 15.01
CA TYR A 329 3.41 9.86 14.28
C TYR A 329 3.10 10.37 12.87
N ASN A 330 3.82 11.41 12.44
CA ASN A 330 3.65 12.00 11.13
C ASN A 330 5.03 12.34 10.52
N TYR A 331 5.36 11.63 9.44
CA TYR A 331 6.63 11.75 8.71
C TYR A 331 6.50 12.55 7.40
N HIS A 332 5.41 13.31 7.22
CA HIS A 332 5.36 14.34 6.19
C HIS A 332 6.39 15.43 6.54
N ILE A 333 7.13 15.88 5.53
CA ILE A 333 8.12 16.93 5.67
C ILE A 333 7.42 18.29 5.74
N THR A 334 8.04 19.24 6.44
CA THR A 334 7.48 20.58 6.63
C THR A 334 8.44 21.66 6.10
N ALA A 335 7.99 22.91 6.15
CA ALA A 335 8.75 24.06 5.72
C ALA A 335 10.20 24.05 6.25
N GLY A 336 11.17 24.21 5.33
CA GLY A 336 12.59 24.23 5.67
C GLY A 336 13.23 22.86 5.87
N SER A 337 12.53 21.77 5.52
CA SER A 337 13.12 20.43 5.42
C SER A 337 14.30 20.41 4.45
N SER A 338 15.38 19.74 4.84
CA SER A 338 16.54 19.50 3.97
C SER A 338 16.23 18.53 2.82
N ALA A 339 15.08 17.87 2.81
CA ALA A 339 14.67 16.96 1.73
C ALA A 339 14.01 17.69 0.55
N ILE A 340 13.62 18.95 0.73
CA ILE A 340 12.91 19.74 -0.27
C ILE A 340 13.80 19.98 -1.49
N ASN A 341 13.26 19.69 -2.68
CA ASN A 341 13.92 19.82 -3.99
C ASN A 341 15.24 19.04 -4.13
N GLN A 342 15.46 17.99 -3.34
CA GLN A 342 16.72 17.22 -3.36
C GLN A 342 16.65 15.90 -4.14
N ALA A 343 15.48 15.51 -4.66
CA ALA A 343 15.33 14.31 -5.49
C ALA A 343 15.70 14.61 -6.95
N THR A 344 17.01 14.63 -7.23
CA THR A 344 17.54 15.00 -8.55
C THR A 344 17.79 13.81 -9.49
N THR A 345 17.65 12.56 -9.02
CA THR A 345 17.66 11.40 -9.91
C THR A 345 16.34 11.35 -10.68
N PRO A 346 16.34 11.31 -12.03
CA PRO A 346 15.12 11.31 -12.82
C PRO A 346 14.17 10.16 -12.48
N SER A 347 12.88 10.46 -12.44
CA SER A 347 11.82 9.50 -12.13
C SER A 347 10.63 9.62 -13.07
N THR A 348 9.89 8.52 -13.21
CA THR A 348 8.59 8.49 -13.88
C THR A 348 7.43 8.69 -12.91
N ILE A 349 7.69 8.77 -11.61
CA ILE A 349 6.68 8.99 -10.57
C ILE A 349 6.30 10.47 -10.55
N THR A 350 5.05 10.77 -10.84
CA THR A 350 4.56 12.15 -11.05
C THR A 350 3.77 12.73 -9.88
N VAL A 351 3.43 11.91 -8.89
CA VAL A 351 2.70 12.33 -7.69
C VAL A 351 3.28 11.61 -6.46
N ASP A 352 3.09 12.18 -5.28
CA ASP A 352 3.56 11.67 -4.00
C ASP A 352 2.50 10.79 -3.28
N PHE A 353 2.65 10.61 -1.97
CA PHE A 353 1.71 9.91 -1.10
C PHE A 353 0.30 10.52 -1.11
N ASP A 354 0.19 11.85 -0.99
CA ASP A 354 -1.08 12.58 -0.90
C ASP A 354 -1.69 12.97 -2.26
N ASN A 355 -1.05 12.53 -3.36
CA ASN A 355 -1.36 12.88 -4.75
C ASN A 355 -0.94 14.29 -5.17
N ASP A 356 -0.07 14.94 -4.42
CA ASP A 356 0.52 16.20 -4.82
C ASP A 356 1.52 16.00 -5.97
N PRO A 357 1.46 16.85 -7.03
CA PRO A 357 2.33 16.71 -8.18
C PRO A 357 3.81 16.89 -7.82
N ARG A 358 4.64 15.97 -8.32
CA ARG A 358 6.09 16.04 -8.22
C ARG A 358 6.67 16.90 -9.36
N PRO A 359 7.40 18.00 -9.07
CA PRO A 359 8.07 18.79 -10.10
C PRO A 359 9.18 17.99 -10.79
N LYS A 360 9.23 17.99 -12.13
CA LYS A 360 10.17 17.18 -12.93
C LYS A 360 11.66 17.38 -12.61
N SER A 361 12.05 18.53 -12.06
CA SER A 361 13.45 18.89 -11.81
C SER A 361 13.75 19.27 -10.35
N ALA A 362 12.75 19.20 -9.48
CA ALA A 362 12.84 19.68 -8.10
C ALA A 362 11.81 18.93 -7.23
N SER A 363 11.83 17.60 -7.29
CA SER A 363 11.01 16.80 -6.39
C SER A 363 11.67 16.73 -5.01
N ASP A 364 10.86 16.49 -3.99
CA ASP A 364 11.34 16.25 -2.63
C ASP A 364 11.71 14.77 -2.46
N GLN A 365 12.72 14.50 -1.66
CA GLN A 365 13.06 13.11 -1.31
C GLN A 365 12.00 12.51 -0.39
N GLY A 366 11.79 11.20 -0.48
CA GLY A 366 10.85 10.46 0.36
C GLY A 366 9.43 10.40 -0.20
N ALA A 367 8.52 9.87 0.61
CA ALA A 367 7.13 9.58 0.19
C ALA A 367 6.28 10.83 -0.04
N ASP A 368 6.65 11.95 0.57
CA ASP A 368 5.92 13.20 0.59
C ASP A 368 6.52 14.22 -0.38
N GLN A 369 5.69 15.14 -0.87
CA GLN A 369 6.08 16.36 -1.57
C GLN A 369 5.53 17.54 -0.78
N TYR A 370 6.42 18.34 -0.20
CA TYR A 370 6.04 19.51 0.56
C TYR A 370 5.20 20.47 -0.29
N LYS A 371 4.01 20.77 0.21
CA LYS A 371 3.10 21.77 -0.33
C LYS A 371 2.97 22.93 0.65
N PRO A 372 3.37 24.16 0.25
CA PRO A 372 3.32 25.34 1.11
C PRO A 372 1.94 25.72 1.65
#